data_AF-A0A6B3UQS1-F1
#
_entry.id   AF-A0A6B3UQS1-F1
#
_cell.length_a   1.000
_cell.length_b   1.000
_cell.length_c   1.000
_cell.angle_alpha   90.00
_cell.angle_beta   90.00
_cell.angle_gamma   90.00
#
_symmetry.space_group_name_H-M   'P 1'
#
loop_
_entity.id
_entity.type
_entity.pdbx_description
1 polymer ?
#
loop_
_entity_poly.entity_id
_entity_poly.type
_entity_poly.pdbx_seq_one_letter_code
_entity_poly.pdbx_strand_id
1 'polypeptide(L)' 'AARRADEGPGRIRRAQEAAYRVATALAGDAALYEAAIRALYAGDAAGFAASTEAWPADVRDHVRKLAAAAFEG' A
#
# COMPACT_ATOMS: atom_id res chain seq x y z
N ALA A 1 12.21 27.84 -2.07
CA ALA A 1 10.92 27.33 -1.59
C ALA A 1 10.35 26.36 -2.62
N ALA A 2 10.30 25.06 -2.33
CA ALA A 2 9.80 24.04 -3.28
C ALA A 2 9.02 22.95 -2.52
N ARG A 3 7.91 23.32 -1.86
CA ARG A 3 7.10 22.45 -1.00
C ARG A 3 5.59 22.62 -1.23
N ARG A 4 5.14 22.91 -2.46
CA ARG A 4 3.69 23.09 -2.73
C ARG A 4 3.14 22.30 -3.92
N ALA A 5 3.99 21.73 -4.78
CA ALA A 5 3.54 20.86 -5.88
C ALA A 5 3.46 19.37 -5.51
N ASP A 6 3.88 19.01 -4.29
CA ASP A 6 4.11 17.63 -3.83
C ASP A 6 3.03 17.10 -2.87
N GLU A 7 1.98 17.88 -2.61
CA GLU A 7 1.05 17.61 -1.51
C GLU A 7 -0.01 16.55 -1.82
N GLY A 8 -0.46 16.42 -3.07
CA GLY A 8 -1.36 15.35 -3.51
C GLY A 8 -0.59 14.15 -4.07
N PRO A 9 0.09 14.30 -5.22
CA PRO A 9 0.82 13.20 -5.87
C PRO A 9 1.95 12.63 -5.00
N GLY A 10 2.60 13.48 -4.20
CA GLY A 10 3.65 13.05 -3.29
C GLY A 10 3.13 12.33 -2.04
N ARG A 11 1.90 12.62 -1.59
CA ARG A 11 1.27 11.85 -0.50
C ARG A 11 0.92 10.44 -0.94
N ILE A 12 0.34 10.27 -2.13
CA ILE A 12 0.05 8.96 -2.71
C ILE A 12 1.33 8.15 -2.88
N ARG A 13 2.38 8.75 -3.48
CA ARG A 13 3.68 8.09 -3.65
C ARG A 13 4.28 7.62 -2.32
N ARG A 14 4.29 8.48 -1.30
CA ARG A 14 4.84 8.14 0.03
C ARG A 14 4.05 7.02 0.70
N ALA A 15 2.72 7.02 0.56
CA ALA A 15 1.86 5.97 1.07
C ALA A 15 2.13 4.62 0.38
N GLN A 16 2.25 4.61 -0.96
CA GLN A 16 2.61 3.43 -1.73
C GLN A 16 3.99 2.88 -1.34
N GLU A 17 5.01 3.75 -1.24
CA GLU A 17 6.36 3.31 -0.86
C GLU A 17 6.40 2.75 0.56
N ALA A 18 5.70 3.37 1.52
CA ALA A 18 5.64 2.89 2.90
C ALA A 18 4.94 1.51 2.98
N ALA A 19 3.78 1.37 2.33
CA ALA A 19 3.05 0.11 2.29
C ALA A 19 3.86 -0.99 1.59
N TYR A 20 4.53 -0.68 0.46
CA TYR A 20 5.41 -1.61 -0.25
C TYR A 20 6.54 -2.12 0.66
N ARG A 21 7.32 -1.23 1.29
CA ARG A 21 8.46 -1.64 2.13
C ARG A 21 8.05 -2.56 3.28
N VAL A 22 6.94 -2.24 3.94
CA VAL A 22 6.41 -3.05 5.06
C VAL A 22 5.88 -4.39 4.54
N ALA A 23 5.14 -4.38 3.44
CA ALA A 23 4.66 -5.61 2.81
C ALA A 23 5.81 -6.52 2.36
N THR A 24 6.87 -5.99 1.75
CA THR A 24 8.04 -6.79 1.36
C THR A 24 8.73 -7.39 2.58
N ALA A 25 8.89 -6.63 3.66
CA ALA A 25 9.58 -7.08 4.85
C ALA A 25 8.80 -8.12 5.67
N LEU A 26 7.47 -8.01 5.71
CA LEU A 26 6.61 -8.81 6.59
C LEU A 26 5.79 -9.88 5.86
N ALA A 27 5.60 -9.74 4.55
CA ALA A 27 4.72 -10.56 3.73
C ALA A 27 5.33 -10.93 2.36
N GLY A 28 6.65 -10.81 2.18
CA GLY A 28 7.33 -11.12 0.92
C GLY A 28 7.12 -12.55 0.42
N ASP A 29 6.94 -13.51 1.34
CA ASP A 29 6.63 -14.91 1.05
C ASP A 29 5.12 -15.23 1.15
N ALA A 30 4.27 -14.24 1.39
CA ALA A 30 2.84 -14.45 1.55
C ALA A 30 2.15 -14.69 0.20
N ALA A 31 1.11 -15.53 0.22
CA ALA A 31 0.25 -15.72 -0.94
C ALA A 31 -0.32 -14.36 -1.41
N LEU A 32 -0.43 -14.21 -2.74
CA LEU A 32 -0.98 -13.01 -3.39
C LEU A 32 -0.19 -11.71 -3.16
N TYR A 33 1.06 -11.80 -2.70
CA TYR A 33 1.93 -10.62 -2.53
C TYR A 33 2.05 -9.77 -3.80
N GLU A 34 2.33 -10.39 -4.95
CA GLU A 34 2.44 -9.67 -6.22
C GLU A 34 1.12 -8.98 -6.63
N ALA A 35 -0.02 -9.62 -6.36
CA ALA A 35 -1.34 -9.05 -6.63
C ALA A 35 -1.62 -7.85 -5.72
N ALA A 36 -1.22 -7.91 -4.44
CA ALA A 36 -1.29 -6.80 -3.51
C ALA A 36 -0.43 -5.61 -4.00
N ILE A 37 0.83 -5.84 -4.36
CA ILE A 37 1.69 -4.74 -4.84
C ILE A 37 1.15 -4.14 -6.15
N ARG A 38 0.63 -4.97 -7.06
CA ARG A 38 -0.01 -4.47 -8.30
C ARG A 38 -1.21 -3.58 -8.00
N ALA A 39 -2.10 -4.01 -7.11
CA ALA A 39 -3.28 -3.24 -6.72
C ALA A 39 -2.91 -1.91 -6.03
N LEU A 40 -1.88 -1.91 -5.17
CA LEU A 40 -1.36 -0.72 -4.50
C LEU A 40 -0.92 0.37 -5.49
N TYR A 41 -0.14 -0.01 -6.51
CA TYR A 41 0.34 0.94 -7.51
C TYR A 41 -0.72 1.31 -8.57
N ALA A 42 -1.69 0.44 -8.80
CA ALA A 42 -2.85 0.74 -9.65
C ALA A 42 -3.89 1.66 -8.97
N GLY A 43 -3.76 1.92 -7.66
CA GLY A 43 -4.77 2.65 -6.89
C GLY A 43 -6.05 1.83 -6.63
N ASP A 44 -5.99 0.51 -6.75
CA ASP A 44 -7.11 -0.40 -6.54
C ASP A 44 -7.20 -0.82 -5.06
N ALA A 45 -7.95 -0.05 -4.27
CA ALA A 45 -8.16 -0.34 -2.85
C ALA A 45 -8.85 -1.70 -2.60
N ALA A 46 -9.78 -2.10 -3.48
CA ALA A 46 -10.55 -3.33 -3.32
C ALA A 46 -9.69 -4.56 -3.63
N GLY A 47 -8.95 -4.54 -4.74
CA GLY A 47 -7.99 -5.58 -5.09
C GLY A 47 -6.86 -5.71 -4.07
N PHE A 48 -6.43 -4.59 -3.47
CA PHE A 48 -5.46 -4.58 -2.38
C PHE A 48 -6.00 -5.25 -1.11
N ALA A 49 -7.22 -4.90 -0.71
CA ALA A 49 -7.87 -5.54 0.43
C ALA A 49 -8.03 -7.04 0.21
N ALA A 50 -8.56 -7.46 -0.93
CA ALA A 50 -8.73 -8.88 -1.25
C ALA A 50 -7.40 -9.66 -1.21
N SER A 51 -6.34 -9.09 -1.79
CA SER A 51 -5.03 -9.76 -1.86
C SER A 51 -4.31 -9.83 -0.51
N THR A 52 -4.59 -8.90 0.40
CA THR A 52 -4.01 -8.87 1.76
C THR A 52 -4.83 -9.65 2.79
N GLU A 53 -6.02 -10.17 2.43
CA GLU A 53 -6.93 -10.85 3.37
C GLU A 53 -6.32 -12.13 3.97
N ALA A 54 -5.50 -12.84 3.19
CA ALA A 54 -4.82 -14.06 3.61
C ALA A 54 -3.60 -13.82 4.52
N TRP A 55 -3.20 -12.57 4.73
CA TRP A 55 -2.04 -12.23 5.55
C TRP A 55 -2.40 -12.26 7.04
N PRO A 56 -1.40 -12.39 7.93
CA PRO A 56 -1.61 -12.20 9.37
C PRO A 56 -2.29 -10.85 9.63
N ALA A 57 -3.32 -10.85 10.50
CA ALA A 57 -4.18 -9.69 10.73
C ALA A 57 -3.37 -8.41 11.07
N ASP A 58 -2.35 -8.52 11.91
CA ASP A 58 -1.50 -7.38 12.29
C ASP A 58 -0.74 -6.80 11.10
N VAL A 59 -0.21 -7.65 10.21
CA VAL A 59 0.52 -7.22 9.01
C VAL A 59 -0.44 -6.59 8.02
N ARG A 60 -1.57 -7.25 7.77
CA ARG A 60 -2.63 -6.79 6.89
C ARG A 60 -3.12 -5.41 7.29
N ASP A 61 -3.49 -5.24 8.55
CA ASP A 61 -4.08 -4.00 9.06
C ASP A 61 -3.05 -2.87 9.06
N HIS A 62 -1.79 -3.18 9.41
CA HIS A 62 -0.70 -2.20 9.33
C HIS A 62 -0.44 -1.72 7.90
N VAL A 63 -0.33 -2.64 6.95
CA VAL A 63 -0.09 -2.33 5.54
C VAL A 63 -1.27 -1.58 4.91
N ARG A 64 -2.52 -1.97 5.22
CA ARG A 64 -3.73 -1.24 4.77
C ARG A 64 -3.78 0.18 5.30
N LYS A 65 -3.38 0.42 6.56
CA LYS A 65 -3.30 1.77 7.13
C LYS A 65 -2.29 2.65 6.41
N LEU A 66 -1.14 2.08 6.00
CA LEU A 66 -0.13 2.82 5.23
C LEU A 66 -0.60 3.11 3.80
N ALA A 67 -1.31 2.17 3.19
CA ALA A 67 -1.85 2.29 1.84
C ALA A 67 -3.10 3.18 1.75
N ALA A 68 -3.79 3.48 2.86
CA ALA A 68 -5.01 4.28 2.85
C ALA A 68 -4.84 5.61 2.08
N ALA A 69 -3.78 6.36 2.38
CA ALA A 69 -3.47 7.62 1.71
C ALA A 69 -3.03 7.46 0.23
N ALA A 70 -2.75 6.23 -0.23
CA ALA A 70 -2.53 5.94 -1.64
C ALA A 70 -3.84 5.83 -2.43
N PHE A 71 -4.96 5.61 -1.74
CA PHE A 71 -6.30 5.46 -2.32
C PHE A 71 -7.20 6.69 -2.12
N GLU A 72 -6.77 7.68 -1.33
CA GLU A 72 -7.50 8.95 -1.07
C GLU A 72 -7.34 9.98 -2.21
N GLY A 73 -7.45 9.54 -3.47
CA GLY A 73 -7.36 10.40 -4.67
C GLY A 73 -8.63 11.19 -4.98
#